data_AF-A0A420Z8Y4-F1
#
_entry.id   AF-A0A420Z8Y4-F1
#
_cell.length_a   1.000
_cell.length_b   1.000
_cell.length_c   1.000
_cell.angle_alpha   90.00
_cell.angle_beta   90.00
_cell.angle_gamma   90.00
#
_symmetry.space_group_name_H-M   'P 1'
#
loop_
_entity.id
_entity.type
_entity.pdbx_description
1 polymer ?
#
loop_
_entity_poly.entity_id
_entity_poly.type
_entity_poly.pdbx_seq_one_letter_code
_entity_poly.pdbx_strand_id
1 'polypeptide(L)'
;MLDKVIEKHIDKQGEIEESLKKEIDRIIGSIDIDAIVENAQAELDAMVKEIEDLIASKYAPHAIENGLELAKIVKDMIKKDKEIKIQKTKNPKLNEDG
;
A
#
# COMPACT_ATOMS: atom_id res chain seq x y z
N MET A 1 4.36 19.43 -5.51
CA MET A 1 3.71 18.36 -6.31
C MET A 1 4.07 16.98 -5.78
N LEU A 2 5.34 16.72 -5.46
CA LEU A 2 5.79 15.45 -4.88
C LEU A 2 5.15 15.18 -3.51
N ASP A 3 5.06 16.19 -2.65
CA ASP A 3 4.48 16.05 -1.30
C ASP A 3 3.03 15.55 -1.35
N LYS A 4 2.20 16.12 -2.23
CA LYS A 4 0.81 15.67 -2.44
C LYS A 4 0.70 14.23 -2.95
N VAL A 5 1.72 13.73 -3.68
CA VAL A 5 1.76 12.34 -4.14
C VAL A 5 2.13 11.42 -2.99
N ILE A 6 3.08 11.83 -2.15
CA ILE A 6 3.49 11.08 -0.96
C ILE A 6 2.35 11.02 0.05
N GLU A 7 1.67 12.14 0.33
CA GLU A 7 0.49 12.20 1.20
C GLU A 7 -0.59 11.20 0.74
N LYS A 8 -0.98 11.23 -0.54
CA LYS A 8 -1.96 10.29 -1.07
C LYS A 8 -1.53 8.82 -0.97
N HIS A 9 -0.24 8.54 -1.11
CA HIS A 9 0.27 7.18 -0.96
C HIS A 9 0.19 6.71 0.49
N ILE A 10 0.52 7.58 1.44
CA ILE A 10 0.39 7.33 2.88
C ILE A 10 -1.08 7.13 3.25
N ASP A 11 -1.99 7.96 2.75
CA ASP A 11 -3.43 7.81 2.98
C ASP A 11 -3.93 6.43 2.50
N LYS A 12 -3.56 6.03 1.28
CA LYS A 12 -3.87 4.70 0.74
C LYS A 12 -3.28 3.56 1.58
N GLN A 13 -2.07 3.71 2.11
CA GLN A 13 -1.50 2.71 3.02
C GLN A 13 -2.32 2.61 4.31
N GLY A 14 -2.72 3.75 4.89
CA GLY A 14 -3.60 3.79 6.06
C GLY A 14 -4.95 3.09 5.81
N GLU A 15 -5.56 3.30 4.63
CA GLU A 15 -6.80 2.62 4.25
C GLU A 15 -6.64 1.09 4.13
N ILE A 16 -5.51 0.63 3.56
CA ILE A 16 -5.16 -0.79 3.46
C ILE A 16 -5.02 -1.40 4.86
N GLU A 17 -4.27 -0.75 5.75
CA GLU A 17 -4.05 -1.20 7.13
C GLU A 17 -5.35 -1.24 7.95
N GLU A 18 -6.17 -0.19 7.87
CA GLU A 18 -7.45 -0.13 8.58
C GLU A 18 -8.40 -1.23 8.08
N SER A 19 -8.42 -1.47 6.78
CA SER A 19 -9.24 -2.54 6.19
C SER A 19 -8.76 -3.91 6.65
N LEU A 20 -7.44 -4.17 6.65
CA LEU A 20 -6.87 -5.42 7.13
C LEU A 20 -7.25 -5.67 8.59
N LYS A 21 -7.10 -4.65 9.43
CA LYS A 21 -7.45 -4.75 10.85
C LYS A 21 -8.92 -5.12 11.04
N LYS A 22 -9.83 -4.47 10.31
CA LYS A 22 -11.28 -4.78 10.39
C LYS A 22 -11.59 -6.21 9.98
N GLU A 23 -10.88 -6.77 9.00
CA GLU A 23 -11.09 -8.15 8.58
C GLU A 23 -10.51 -9.15 9.58
N ILE A 24 -9.34 -8.88 10.14
CA ILE A 24 -8.78 -9.67 11.25
C ILE A 24 -9.73 -9.66 12.45
N ASP A 25 -10.23 -8.49 12.85
CA ASP A 25 -11.18 -8.37 13.97
C ASP A 25 -12.47 -9.18 13.72
N ARG A 26 -12.91 -9.29 12.46
CA ARG A 26 -14.06 -10.13 12.08
C ARG A 26 -13.74 -11.63 12.18
N ILE A 27 -12.59 -12.06 11.69
CA ILE A 27 -12.16 -13.47 11.78
C ILE A 27 -12.07 -13.89 13.25
N ILE A 28 -11.43 -13.06 14.09
CA ILE A 28 -11.35 -13.31 15.54
C ILE A 28 -12.74 -13.31 16.17
N GLY A 29 -13.59 -12.37 15.78
CA GLY A 29 -14.98 -12.28 16.28
C GLY A 29 -15.88 -13.44 15.85
N SER A 30 -15.51 -14.20 14.81
CA SER A 30 -16.26 -15.36 14.34
C SER A 30 -15.83 -16.69 14.94
N ILE A 31 -14.79 -16.70 15.80
CA ILE A 31 -14.33 -17.93 16.42
C ILE A 31 -15.43 -18.53 17.30
N ASP A 32 -15.67 -19.83 17.12
CA ASP A 32 -16.60 -20.58 17.94
C ASP A 32 -15.98 -20.89 19.31
N ILE A 33 -16.58 -20.35 20.37
CA ILE A 33 -16.12 -20.56 21.74
C ILE A 33 -16.27 -22.02 22.15
N ASP A 34 -17.30 -22.71 21.67
CA ASP A 34 -17.50 -24.13 21.98
C ASP A 34 -16.39 -24.98 21.33
N ALA A 35 -15.99 -24.64 20.09
CA ALA A 35 -14.86 -25.26 19.42
C ALA A 35 -13.52 -25.00 20.14
N ILE A 36 -13.31 -23.80 20.72
CA ILE A 36 -12.14 -23.51 21.57
C ILE A 36 -12.12 -24.43 22.79
N VAL A 37 -13.27 -24.64 23.44
CA VAL A 37 -13.37 -25.48 24.64
C VAL A 37 -13.03 -26.94 24.32
N GLU A 38 -13.43 -27.42 23.15
CA GLU A 38 -13.13 -28.78 22.69
C GLU A 38 -11.66 -28.95 22.26
N ASN A 39 -11.14 -28.03 21.44
CA ASN A 39 -9.76 -28.08 20.95
C ASN A 39 -9.23 -26.69 20.55
N ALA A 40 -8.83 -25.92 21.57
CA ALA A 40 -8.29 -24.57 21.40
C ALA A 40 -7.14 -24.48 20.38
N GLN A 41 -6.23 -25.47 20.36
CA GLN A 41 -5.07 -25.43 19.48
C GLN A 41 -5.48 -25.48 18.00
N ALA A 42 -6.35 -26.42 17.64
CA ALA A 42 -6.80 -26.57 16.25
C ALA A 42 -7.57 -25.34 15.76
N GLU A 43 -8.43 -24.77 16.62
CA GLU A 43 -9.22 -23.59 16.28
C GLU A 43 -8.34 -22.34 16.11
N LEU A 44 -7.37 -22.14 17.01
CA LEU A 44 -6.41 -21.03 16.89
C LEU A 44 -5.50 -21.19 15.67
N ASP A 45 -5.04 -22.40 15.36
CA ASP A 45 -4.22 -22.66 14.17
C ASP A 45 -5.02 -22.39 12.88
N ALA A 46 -6.29 -22.76 12.84
CA ALA A 46 -7.18 -22.47 11.72
C ALA A 46 -7.39 -20.95 11.53
N MET A 47 -7.65 -20.23 12.63
CA MET A 47 -7.77 -18.77 12.64
C MET A 47 -6.49 -18.09 12.14
N VAL A 48 -5.33 -18.48 12.67
CA VAL A 48 -4.03 -17.92 12.24
C VAL A 48 -3.83 -18.14 10.75
N LYS A 49 -4.10 -19.36 10.27
CA LYS A 49 -3.97 -19.68 8.85
C LYS A 49 -4.89 -18.84 7.97
N GLU A 50 -6.14 -18.63 8.38
CA GLU A 50 -7.08 -17.76 7.65
C GLU A 50 -6.57 -16.32 7.56
N ILE A 51 -6.00 -15.80 8.66
CA ILE A 51 -5.38 -14.47 8.68
C ILE A 51 -4.15 -14.43 7.76
N GLU A 52 -3.28 -15.43 7.79
CA GLU A 52 -2.11 -15.53 6.92
C GLU A 52 -2.51 -15.56 5.43
N ASP A 53 -3.50 -16.40 5.09
CA ASP A 53 -4.03 -16.51 3.74
C ASP A 53 -4.67 -15.19 3.29
N LEU A 54 -5.38 -14.49 4.17
CA LEU A 54 -5.96 -13.17 3.89
C LEU A 54 -4.87 -12.13 3.58
N ILE A 55 -3.82 -12.07 4.41
CA ILE A 55 -2.70 -11.15 4.21
C ILE A 55 -2.00 -11.46 2.89
N ALA A 56 -1.66 -12.73 2.65
CA ALA A 56 -0.89 -13.13 1.49
C ALA A 56 -1.66 -12.98 0.17
N SER A 57 -2.95 -13.32 0.16
CA SER A 57 -3.74 -13.35 -1.08
C SER A 57 -4.32 -12.00 -1.48
N LYS A 58 -4.58 -11.10 -0.51
CA LYS A 58 -5.32 -9.85 -0.76
C LYS A 58 -4.53 -8.61 -0.39
N TYR A 59 -4.02 -8.53 0.84
CA TYR A 59 -3.44 -7.28 1.33
C TYR A 59 -1.99 -7.06 0.88
N ALA A 60 -1.16 -8.11 0.84
CA ALA A 60 0.20 -8.01 0.35
C ALA A 60 0.25 -7.58 -1.14
N PRO A 61 -0.56 -8.16 -2.06
CA PRO A 61 -0.64 -7.68 -3.43
C PRO A 61 -1.05 -6.20 -3.53
N HIS A 62 -2.10 -5.77 -2.82
CA HIS A 62 -2.53 -4.38 -2.84
C HIS A 62 -1.46 -3.40 -2.32
N ALA A 63 -0.75 -3.78 -1.25
CA ALA A 63 0.35 -2.97 -0.73
C ALA A 63 1.50 -2.84 -1.74
N ILE A 64 1.85 -3.94 -2.41
CA ILE A 64 2.86 -3.96 -3.49
C ILE A 64 2.41 -3.06 -4.65
N GLU A 65 1.17 -3.20 -5.10
CA GLU A 65 0.61 -2.38 -6.19
C GLU A 65 0.66 -0.88 -5.85
N ASN A 66 0.27 -0.51 -4.64
CA ASN A 66 0.34 0.89 -4.19
C ASN A 66 1.80 1.40 -4.19
N GLY A 67 2.77 0.57 -3.75
CA GLY A 67 4.19 0.90 -3.81
C GLY A 67 4.72 1.07 -5.24
N LEU A 68 4.32 0.18 -6.15
CA LEU A 68 4.67 0.26 -7.57
C LEU A 68 4.07 1.50 -8.25
N GLU A 69 2.85 1.88 -7.89
CA GLU A 69 2.20 3.10 -8.37
C GLU A 69 3.02 4.34 -7.98
N LEU A 70 3.43 4.46 -6.71
CA LEU A 70 4.29 5.54 -6.25
C LEU A 70 5.63 5.56 -7.00
N ALA A 71 6.29 4.41 -7.12
CA ALA A 71 7.57 4.29 -7.82
C ALA A 71 7.47 4.75 -9.28
N LYS A 72 6.37 4.42 -9.96
CA LYS A 72 6.09 4.87 -11.33
C LYS A 72 5.93 6.39 -11.40
N ILE A 73 5.14 6.97 -10.51
CA ILE A 73 4.92 8.43 -10.48
C ILE A 73 6.24 9.17 -10.24
N VAL A 74 7.04 8.73 -9.26
CA VAL A 74 8.35 9.33 -8.96
C VAL A 74 9.30 9.20 -10.17
N LYS A 75 9.34 8.05 -10.82
CA LYS A 75 10.15 7.84 -12.03
C LYS A 75 9.76 8.79 -13.17
N ASP A 76 8.46 8.99 -13.39
CA ASP A 76 7.97 9.88 -14.43
C ASP A 76 8.24 11.37 -14.10
N MET A 77 8.16 11.76 -12.83
CA MET A 77 8.58 13.08 -12.37
C MET A 77 10.08 13.33 -12.61
N ILE A 78 10.95 12.37 -12.27
CA ILE A 78 12.39 12.48 -12.52
C ILE A 78 12.69 12.61 -14.02
N LYS A 79 11.98 11.86 -14.88
CA LYS A 79 12.14 11.96 -16.33
C LYS A 79 11.77 13.34 -16.85
N LYS A 80 10.60 13.86 -16.44
CA LYS A 80 10.14 15.21 -16.82
C LYS A 80 11.14 16.28 -16.39
N ASP A 81 11.67 16.21 -15.17
CA ASP A 81 12.68 17.16 -14.69
C ASP A 81 13.96 17.12 -15.54
N LYS A 82 14.40 15.93 -15.96
CA LYS A 82 15.56 15.78 -16.86
C LYS A 82 15.28 16.36 -18.24
N GLU A 83 14.11 16.11 -18.80
CA GLU A 83 13.70 16.66 -20.11
C GLU A 83 13.65 18.19 -20.07
N ILE A 84 13.06 18.78 -19.02
CA ILE A 84 13.02 20.23 -18.83
C ILE A 84 14.43 20.81 -18.73
N LYS A 85 15.33 20.18 -17.96
CA LYS A 85 16.74 20.62 -17.85
C LYS A 85 17.48 20.57 -19.19
N ILE A 86 17.25 19.53 -20.00
CA ILE A 86 17.84 19.41 -21.34
C ILE A 86 17.29 20.50 -22.28
N GLN A 87 15.99 20.81 -22.20
CA GLN A 87 15.40 21.88 -23.01
C GLN A 87 15.94 23.26 -22.62
N LYS A 88 16.07 23.55 -21.32
CA LYS A 88 16.66 24.79 -20.81
C LYS A 88 18.13 24.98 -21.19
N THR A 89 18.89 23.89 -21.32
CA THR A 89 20.29 23.93 -21.81
C THR A 89 20.38 24.06 -23.33
N LYS A 90 19.42 23.51 -24.09
CA LYS A 90 19.37 23.65 -25.56
C LYS A 90 18.78 24.99 -26.03
N ASN A 91 17.96 25.66 -25.23
CA ASN A 91 17.36 26.94 -25.57
C ASN A 91 17.39 27.90 -24.36
N PRO A 92 18.45 28.72 -24.21
CA PRO A 92 18.66 29.58 -23.03
C PRO A 92 17.56 30.60 -22.77
N LYS A 93 16.73 30.93 -23.77
CA LYS A 93 15.59 31.86 -23.64
C LYS A 93 14.45 31.34 -22.76
N LEU A 94 14.43 30.05 -22.41
CA LEU A 94 13.48 29.46 -21.45
C LEU A 94 13.94 29.58 -19.98
N ASN A 95 15.02 30.33 -19.73
CA ASN A 95 15.55 30.57 -18.38
C ASN A 95 15.11 31.91 -17.78
N GLU A 96 14.38 32.76 -18.51
CA GLU A 96 14.09 34.14 -18.09
C GLU A 96 12.73 34.37 -17.43
N ASP A 97 11.85 33.38 -17.32
CA ASP A 97 10.61 33.51 -16.54
C ASP A 97 10.74 32.77 -15.21
N GLY A 98 11.24 33.50 -14.20
CA GLY A 98 11.27 33.14 -12.78
C GLY A 98 10.00 33.56 -12.05
#